data_AF-A0A6P1IP59-F1
#
_entry.id   AF-A0A6P1IP59-F1
#
_cell.length_a   1.000
_cell.length_b   1.000
_cell.length_c   1.000
_cell.angle_alpha   90.00
_cell.angle_beta   90.00
_cell.angle_gamma   90.00
#
_symmetry.space_group_name_H-M   'P 1'
#
loop_
_entity.id
_entity.type
_entity.pdbx_description
1 polymer ?
#
loop_
_entity_poly.entity_id
_entity_poly.type
_entity_poly.pdbx_seq_one_letter_code
_entity_poly.pdbx_strand_id
1 'polypeptide(L)'
;MKYTLAQKMNRSLRWLLAIGAVSAVCVHGMYLYEFGSWPIALSNDPAVWGQYGDYIGGLLNPIFSSLAFSGLVVTIVLQARQIDEGKHNAELEEMQRVQSTVAARIDQLLTSTVIADAGKYRELAQFAGNPQTVFQLISALGTMALSEPDKDHPDWGKWLWNDVSLEGLRAALDVQTVPLRLEFEALSFMLLRYEASSGSNDVMAFYRYRYAAVLTWLDALKLLTTHKQVQEFFQPYRLHETMNPKGR
;
A
#
# COMPACT_ATOMS: atom_id res chain seq x y z
N MET A 1 9.77 14.51 0.56
CA MET A 1 9.29 15.34 -0.59
C MET A 1 8.23 16.39 -0.21
N LYS A 2 7.31 16.15 0.74
CA LYS A 2 6.27 17.12 1.14
C LYS A 2 6.80 18.47 1.68
N TYR A 3 7.98 18.49 2.33
CA TYR A 3 8.56 19.70 2.92
C TYR A 3 9.05 20.75 1.90
N THR A 4 9.49 20.35 0.71
CA THR A 4 10.08 21.28 -0.28
C THR A 4 9.02 22.07 -1.04
N LEU A 5 7.85 21.47 -1.31
CA LEU A 5 6.74 22.16 -1.95
C LEU A 5 6.13 23.24 -1.04
N ALA A 6 5.92 22.93 0.24
CA ALA A 6 5.40 23.89 1.21
C ALA A 6 6.35 25.09 1.41
N GLN A 7 7.66 24.85 1.48
CA GLN A 7 8.65 25.92 1.55
C GLN A 7 8.70 26.77 0.28
N LYS A 8 8.62 26.14 -0.91
CA LYS A 8 8.61 26.83 -2.19
C LYS A 8 7.35 27.69 -2.35
N MET A 9 6.20 27.17 -1.94
CA MET A 9 4.92 27.89 -1.94
C MET A 9 4.91 29.07 -0.97
N ASN A 10 5.44 28.91 0.26
CA ASN A 10 5.61 30.00 1.22
C ASN A 10 6.55 31.10 0.67
N ARG A 11 7.61 30.72 -0.03
CA ARG A 11 8.51 31.69 -0.69
C ARG A 11 7.77 32.47 -1.79
N SER A 12 7.04 31.78 -2.66
CA SER A 12 6.29 32.43 -3.75
C SER A 12 5.19 33.36 -3.24
N LEU A 13 4.46 32.96 -2.20
CA LEU A 13 3.43 33.80 -1.58
C LEU A 13 4.03 35.08 -0.97
N ARG A 14 5.16 34.97 -0.27
CA ARG A 14 5.88 36.13 0.28
C ARG A 14 6.35 37.09 -0.82
N TRP A 15 6.81 36.57 -1.96
CA TRP A 15 7.18 37.40 -3.10
C TRP A 15 5.98 38.12 -3.72
N LEU A 16 4.83 37.45 -3.87
CA LEU A 16 3.60 38.07 -4.37
C LEU A 16 3.13 39.22 -3.46
N LEU A 17 3.15 39.01 -2.15
CA LEU A 17 2.81 40.06 -1.17
C LEU A 17 3.82 41.22 -1.20
N ALA A 18 5.11 40.92 -1.32
CA ALA A 18 6.15 41.94 -1.42
C ALA A 18 6.00 42.79 -2.70
N ILE A 19 5.70 42.18 -3.85
CA ILE A 19 5.45 42.90 -5.11
C ILE A 19 4.26 43.84 -4.95
N GLY A 20 3.15 43.38 -4.37
CA GLY A 20 1.97 44.22 -4.14
C GLY A 20 2.25 45.39 -3.19
N ALA A 21 3.01 45.15 -2.12
CA ALA A 21 3.40 46.20 -1.18
C ALA A 21 4.33 47.24 -1.83
N VAL A 22 5.33 46.78 -2.59
CA VAL A 22 6.25 47.66 -3.32
C VAL A 22 5.52 48.47 -4.39
N SER A 23 4.61 47.86 -5.16
CA SER A 23 3.83 48.60 -6.16
C SER A 23 2.97 49.69 -5.52
N ALA A 24 2.37 49.41 -4.36
CA ALA A 24 1.60 50.40 -3.61
C ALA A 24 2.48 51.60 -3.19
N VAL A 25 3.63 51.33 -2.58
CA VAL A 25 4.58 52.38 -2.14
C VAL A 25 5.10 53.19 -3.34
N CYS A 26 5.44 52.54 -4.45
CA CYS A 26 5.91 53.20 -5.66
C CYS A 26 4.85 54.14 -6.25
N VAL A 27 3.60 53.69 -6.38
CA VAL A 27 2.51 54.51 -6.93
C VAL A 27 2.23 55.73 -6.03
N HIS A 28 2.24 55.55 -4.71
CA HIS A 28 2.12 56.66 -3.76
C HIS A 28 3.30 57.64 -3.85
N GLY A 29 4.53 57.12 -3.93
CA GLY A 29 5.75 57.92 -4.05
C GLY A 29 5.79 58.73 -5.34
N MET A 30 5.39 58.14 -6.47
CA MET A 30 5.29 58.84 -7.76
C MET A 30 4.23 59.94 -7.73
N TYR A 31 3.07 59.69 -7.11
CA TYR A 31 2.04 60.72 -6.96
C TYR A 31 2.56 61.93 -6.15
N LEU A 32 3.24 61.68 -5.03
CA LEU A 32 3.81 62.76 -4.21
C LEU A 32 4.95 63.51 -4.92
N TYR A 33 5.72 62.83 -5.78
CA TYR A 33 6.79 63.47 -6.55
C TYR A 33 6.24 64.45 -7.60
N GLU A 34 5.19 64.05 -8.34
CA GLU A 34 4.63 64.88 -9.42
C GLU A 34 3.64 65.95 -8.90
N PHE A 35 2.83 65.63 -7.89
CA PHE A 35 1.74 66.48 -7.43
C PHE A 35 1.92 67.03 -6.01
N GLY A 36 2.96 66.60 -5.29
CA GLY A 36 3.24 67.06 -3.93
C GLY A 36 3.82 68.48 -3.91
N SER A 37 3.34 69.29 -2.97
CA SER A 37 3.94 70.58 -2.63
C SER A 37 4.74 70.47 -1.34
N TRP A 38 5.73 71.37 -1.15
CA TRP A 38 6.50 71.44 0.08
C TRP A 38 6.28 72.80 0.78
N PRO A 39 5.81 72.85 2.04
CA PRO A 39 5.43 71.71 2.90
C PRO A 39 4.18 70.99 2.41
N ILE A 40 4.06 69.70 2.70
CA ILE A 40 2.90 68.87 2.31
C ILE A 40 1.64 69.45 2.96
N ALA A 41 0.74 69.99 2.14
CA ALA A 41 -0.56 70.48 2.57
C ALA A 41 -1.66 69.49 2.11
N LEU A 42 -2.52 69.08 3.05
CA LEU A 42 -3.67 68.21 2.75
C LEU A 42 -4.87 69.06 2.33
N SER A 43 -5.58 68.61 1.29
CA SER A 43 -6.80 69.29 0.84
C SER A 43 -7.97 69.04 1.81
N ASN A 44 -8.71 70.09 2.13
CA ASN A 44 -9.98 70.01 2.86
C ASN A 44 -11.18 69.71 1.94
N ASP A 45 -10.99 69.70 0.62
CA ASP A 45 -12.02 69.37 -0.36
C ASP A 45 -12.10 67.84 -0.56
N PRO A 46 -13.22 67.19 -0.21
CA PRO A 46 -13.42 65.77 -0.43
C PRO A 46 -13.33 65.32 -1.90
N ALA A 47 -13.63 66.21 -2.86
CA ALA A 47 -13.56 65.87 -4.28
C ALA A 47 -12.12 65.56 -4.73
N VAL A 48 -11.13 66.25 -4.16
CA VAL A 48 -9.70 66.03 -4.41
C VAL A 48 -9.27 64.63 -3.94
N TRP A 49 -9.81 64.17 -2.81
CA TRP A 49 -9.58 62.82 -2.30
C TRP A 49 -10.21 61.73 -3.18
N GLY A 50 -11.39 62.01 -3.77
CA GLY A 50 -12.01 61.13 -4.76
C GLY A 50 -11.11 60.94 -5.99
N GLN A 51 -10.61 62.03 -6.58
CA GLN A 51 -9.70 61.98 -7.73
C GLN A 51 -8.36 61.30 -7.42
N TYR A 52 -7.82 61.52 -6.23
CA TYR A 52 -6.64 60.82 -5.75
C TYR A 52 -6.89 59.30 -5.67
N GLY A 53 -8.01 58.90 -5.07
CA GLY A 53 -8.42 57.51 -4.98
C GLY A 53 -8.59 56.86 -6.36
N ASP A 54 -9.16 57.58 -7.32
CA ASP A 54 -9.32 57.12 -8.71
C ASP A 54 -7.98 56.93 -9.42
N TYR A 55 -7.00 57.83 -9.19
CA TYR A 55 -5.66 57.70 -9.76
C TYR A 55 -4.91 56.48 -9.20
N ILE A 56 -4.81 56.40 -7.86
CA ILE A 56 -4.12 55.30 -7.17
C ILE A 56 -4.83 53.97 -7.46
N GLY A 57 -6.16 53.97 -7.38
CA GLY A 57 -7.01 52.82 -7.68
C GLY A 57 -6.88 52.39 -9.14
N GLY A 58 -6.89 53.32 -10.09
CA GLY A 58 -6.73 53.03 -11.52
C GLY A 58 -5.40 52.35 -11.85
N LEU A 59 -4.32 52.68 -11.13
CA LEU A 59 -2.99 52.10 -11.31
C LEU A 59 -2.82 50.78 -10.55
N LEU A 60 -3.25 50.71 -9.29
CA LEU A 60 -3.05 49.52 -8.45
C LEU A 60 -4.08 48.42 -8.70
N ASN A 61 -5.31 48.76 -9.09
CA ASN A 61 -6.37 47.77 -9.23
C ASN A 61 -6.08 46.73 -10.34
N PRO A 62 -5.53 47.08 -11.51
CA PRO A 62 -5.08 46.07 -12.48
C PRO A 62 -3.96 45.17 -11.95
N ILE A 63 -3.02 45.72 -11.18
CA ILE A 63 -1.91 44.96 -10.56
C ILE A 63 -2.46 43.98 -9.53
N PHE A 64 -3.27 44.46 -8.58
CA PHE A 64 -3.86 43.60 -7.56
C PHE A 64 -4.85 42.58 -8.14
N SER A 65 -5.66 42.97 -9.12
CA SER A 65 -6.55 42.03 -9.81
C SER A 65 -5.78 40.95 -10.56
N SER A 66 -4.66 41.31 -11.22
CA SER A 66 -3.77 40.34 -11.88
C SER A 66 -3.09 39.40 -10.88
N LEU A 67 -2.61 39.93 -9.75
CA LEU A 67 -2.01 39.13 -8.67
C LEU A 67 -3.04 38.19 -8.03
N ALA A 68 -4.26 38.68 -7.78
CA ALA A 68 -5.36 37.89 -7.22
C ALA A 68 -5.77 36.76 -8.19
N PHE A 69 -5.92 37.07 -9.47
CA PHE A 69 -6.19 36.07 -10.51
C PHE A 69 -5.06 35.02 -10.59
N SER A 70 -3.80 35.45 -10.57
CA SER A 70 -2.65 34.56 -10.59
C SER A 70 -2.63 33.64 -9.37
N GLY A 71 -2.92 34.18 -8.18
CA GLY A 71 -3.05 33.41 -6.94
C GLY A 71 -4.17 32.37 -7.01
N LEU A 72 -5.30 32.73 -7.62
CA LEU A 72 -6.42 31.81 -7.85
C LEU A 72 -6.02 30.66 -8.79
N VAL A 73 -5.35 30.96 -9.91
CA VAL A 73 -4.85 29.93 -10.84
C VAL A 73 -3.89 28.97 -10.15
N VAL A 74 -2.94 29.49 -9.37
CA VAL A 74 -2.01 28.66 -8.58
C VAL A 74 -2.77 27.76 -7.60
N THR A 75 -3.79 28.31 -6.94
CA THR A 75 -4.62 27.57 -5.99
C THR A 75 -5.36 26.42 -6.69
N ILE A 76 -5.97 26.68 -7.85
CA ILE A 76 -6.67 25.65 -8.64
C ILE A 76 -5.70 24.53 -9.05
N VAL A 77 -4.50 24.86 -9.52
CA VAL A 77 -3.50 23.86 -9.92
C VAL A 77 -3.06 23.01 -8.72
N LEU A 78 -2.85 23.63 -7.56
CA LEU A 78 -2.50 22.91 -6.33
C LEU A 78 -3.64 22.01 -5.86
N GLN A 79 -4.87 22.49 -5.88
CA GLN A 79 -6.06 21.71 -5.55
C GLN A 79 -6.22 20.50 -6.48
N ALA A 80 -6.01 20.68 -7.79
CA ALA A 80 -6.06 19.58 -8.75
C ALA A 80 -5.03 18.49 -8.44
N ARG A 81 -3.79 18.88 -8.09
CA ARG A 81 -2.74 17.93 -7.67
C ARG A 81 -3.07 17.21 -6.37
N GLN A 82 -3.62 17.93 -5.39
CA GLN A 82 -4.04 17.33 -4.11
C GLN A 82 -5.16 16.30 -4.31
N ILE A 83 -6.09 16.55 -5.23
CA ILE A 83 -7.15 15.59 -5.57
C ILE A 83 -6.54 14.34 -6.22
N ASP A 84 -5.59 14.50 -7.12
CA ASP A 84 -4.93 13.38 -7.79
C ASP A 84 -4.13 12.51 -6.81
N GLU A 85 -3.31 13.12 -5.95
CA GLU A 85 -2.61 12.43 -4.86
C GLU A 85 -3.60 11.77 -3.88
N GLY A 86 -4.72 12.43 -3.59
CA GLY A 86 -5.78 11.90 -2.74
C GLY A 86 -6.46 10.65 -3.32
N LYS A 87 -6.76 10.67 -4.62
CA LYS A 87 -7.32 9.51 -5.34
C LYS A 87 -6.36 8.33 -5.32
N HIS A 88 -5.08 8.59 -5.62
CA HIS A 88 -4.05 7.54 -5.59
C HIS A 88 -3.91 6.90 -4.20
N ASN A 89 -3.90 7.71 -3.13
CA ASN A 89 -3.85 7.18 -1.76
C ASN A 89 -5.11 6.37 -1.42
N ALA A 90 -6.30 6.82 -1.84
CA ALA A 90 -7.55 6.09 -1.62
C ALA A 90 -7.57 4.74 -2.36
N GLU A 91 -7.00 4.66 -3.57
CA GLU A 91 -6.85 3.39 -4.30
C GLU A 91 -5.93 2.42 -3.55
N LEU A 92 -4.81 2.90 -2.99
CA LEU A 92 -3.90 2.08 -2.18
C LEU A 92 -4.57 1.58 -0.89
N GLU A 93 -5.35 2.44 -0.21
CA GLU A 93 -6.12 2.06 0.98
C GLU A 93 -7.19 1.00 0.66
N GLU A 94 -7.89 1.15 -0.47
CA GLU A 94 -8.85 0.15 -0.96
C GLU A 94 -8.17 -1.19 -1.23
N MET A 95 -7.01 -1.19 -1.92
CA MET A 95 -6.23 -2.40 -2.15
C MET A 95 -5.82 -3.07 -0.85
N GLN A 96 -5.36 -2.31 0.16
CA GLN A 96 -5.04 -2.85 1.49
C GLN A 96 -6.28 -3.46 2.18
N ARG A 97 -7.44 -2.83 2.06
CA ARG A 97 -8.69 -3.36 2.62
C ARG A 97 -9.08 -4.70 1.99
N VAL A 98 -8.99 -4.81 0.66
CA VAL A 98 -9.25 -6.07 -0.05
C VAL A 98 -8.21 -7.14 0.33
N GLN A 99 -6.93 -6.79 0.43
CA GLN A 99 -5.87 -7.69 0.92
C GLN A 99 -6.17 -8.21 2.33
N SER A 100 -6.58 -7.33 3.26
CA SER A 100 -6.98 -7.71 4.61
C SER A 100 -8.19 -8.65 4.61
N THR A 101 -9.11 -8.49 3.66
CA THR A 101 -10.30 -9.34 3.53
C THR A 101 -9.91 -10.74 3.05
N VAL A 102 -9.04 -10.84 2.05
CA VAL A 102 -8.50 -12.12 1.57
C VAL A 102 -7.66 -12.81 2.64
N ALA A 103 -6.84 -12.05 3.37
CA ALA A 103 -6.09 -12.58 4.51
C ALA A 103 -7.02 -13.17 5.60
N ALA A 104 -8.13 -12.51 5.91
CA ALA A 104 -9.10 -13.04 6.85
C ALA A 104 -9.78 -14.33 6.34
N ARG A 105 -10.02 -14.46 5.03
CA ARG A 105 -10.53 -15.71 4.43
C ARG A 105 -9.51 -16.83 4.50
N ILE A 106 -8.24 -16.55 4.23
CA ILE A 106 -7.14 -17.51 4.42
C ILE A 106 -7.14 -18.01 5.87
N ASP A 107 -7.22 -17.11 6.84
CA ASP A 107 -7.24 -17.47 8.26
C ASP A 107 -8.47 -18.32 8.61
N GLN A 108 -9.65 -18.00 8.06
CA GLN A 108 -10.86 -18.82 8.21
C GLN A 108 -10.69 -20.23 7.63
N LEU A 109 -10.15 -20.35 6.41
CA LEU A 109 -9.89 -21.64 5.76
C LEU A 109 -8.89 -22.48 6.54
N LEU A 110 -7.85 -21.87 7.10
CA LEU A 110 -6.89 -22.55 7.97
C LEU A 110 -7.54 -23.12 9.23
N THR A 111 -8.54 -22.43 9.79
CA THR A 111 -9.31 -22.90 10.96
C THR A 111 -10.49 -23.80 10.62
N SER A 112 -10.79 -24.01 9.33
CA SER A 112 -11.91 -24.84 8.90
C SER A 112 -11.69 -26.31 9.29
N THR A 113 -12.79 -27.01 9.58
CA THR A 113 -12.71 -28.39 10.05
C THR A 113 -12.30 -29.33 8.94
N VAL A 114 -11.41 -30.28 9.25
CA VAL A 114 -11.01 -31.32 8.31
C VAL A 114 -12.22 -32.21 8.00
N ILE A 115 -12.65 -32.23 6.73
CA ILE A 115 -13.74 -33.12 6.29
C ILE A 115 -13.15 -34.51 6.07
N ALA A 116 -13.08 -35.28 7.15
CA ALA A 116 -12.66 -36.66 7.13
C ALA A 116 -13.87 -37.59 7.41
N ASP A 117 -14.37 -38.26 6.38
CA ASP A 117 -15.18 -39.48 6.49
C ASP A 117 -14.51 -40.53 7.42
N ALA A 118 -15.13 -40.78 8.58
CA ALA A 118 -14.59 -41.57 9.68
C ALA A 118 -14.14 -43.00 9.31
N GLY A 119 -14.57 -43.52 8.15
CA GLY A 119 -14.12 -44.81 7.61
C GLY A 119 -12.88 -44.76 6.70
N LYS A 120 -12.65 -43.65 5.96
CA LYS A 120 -11.62 -43.54 4.90
C LYS A 120 -10.32 -42.90 5.35
N TYR A 121 -10.30 -42.26 6.52
CA TYR A 121 -9.19 -41.41 6.96
C TYR A 121 -8.60 -41.82 8.32
N ARG A 122 -8.71 -43.10 8.72
CA ARG A 122 -8.04 -43.58 9.94
C ARG A 122 -6.53 -43.37 9.92
N GLU A 123 -5.93 -43.39 8.73
CA GLU A 123 -4.52 -43.10 8.51
C GLU A 123 -4.19 -41.64 8.89
N LEU A 124 -5.07 -40.67 8.59
CA LEU A 124 -4.90 -39.27 9.05
C LEU A 124 -4.82 -39.16 10.58
N ALA A 125 -5.63 -39.94 11.29
CA ALA A 125 -5.62 -39.95 12.75
C ALA A 125 -4.35 -40.59 13.32
N GLN A 126 -3.72 -41.54 12.62
CA GLN A 126 -2.48 -42.17 13.05
C GLN A 126 -1.27 -41.24 12.91
N PHE A 127 -1.19 -40.46 11.84
CA PHE A 127 0.00 -39.66 11.54
C PHE A 127 -0.12 -38.19 11.98
N ALA A 128 -1.28 -37.56 11.83
CA ALA A 128 -1.43 -36.13 12.10
C ALA A 128 -2.06 -35.81 13.47
N GLY A 129 -2.08 -36.78 14.40
CA GLY A 129 -2.63 -36.58 15.74
C GLY A 129 -4.12 -36.23 15.74
N ASN A 130 -4.89 -36.79 14.80
CA ASN A 130 -6.30 -36.49 14.57
C ASN A 130 -6.56 -34.98 14.32
N PRO A 131 -6.05 -34.43 13.21
CA PRO A 131 -6.10 -33.00 12.95
C PRO A 131 -7.56 -32.54 12.82
N GLN A 132 -7.94 -31.58 13.64
CA GLN A 132 -9.29 -31.02 13.65
C GLN A 132 -9.44 -29.91 12.61
N THR A 133 -8.34 -29.20 12.30
CA THR A 133 -8.33 -28.08 11.36
C THR A 133 -7.39 -28.30 10.18
N VAL A 134 -7.67 -27.64 9.05
CA VAL A 134 -6.79 -27.64 7.87
C VAL A 134 -5.36 -27.18 8.24
N PHE A 135 -5.22 -26.21 9.15
CA PHE A 135 -3.92 -25.80 9.68
C PHE A 135 -3.18 -26.95 10.37
N GLN A 136 -3.85 -27.70 11.26
CA GLN A 136 -3.24 -28.84 11.96
C GLN A 136 -2.85 -29.94 10.97
N LEU A 137 -3.69 -30.19 9.96
CA LEU A 137 -3.43 -31.15 8.89
C LEU A 137 -2.16 -30.78 8.10
N ILE A 138 -2.10 -29.56 7.55
CA ILE A 138 -0.98 -29.11 6.73
C ILE A 138 0.29 -28.99 7.56
N SER A 139 0.21 -28.48 8.79
CA SER A 139 1.38 -28.32 9.66
C SER A 139 1.98 -29.67 10.07
N ALA A 140 1.16 -30.65 10.43
CA ALA A 140 1.65 -32.00 10.78
C ALA A 140 2.30 -32.67 9.58
N LEU A 141 1.59 -32.78 8.45
CA LEU A 141 2.11 -33.44 7.25
C LEU A 141 3.29 -32.68 6.64
N GLY A 142 3.23 -31.35 6.63
CA GLY A 142 4.31 -30.49 6.16
C GLY A 142 5.55 -30.67 7.01
N THR A 143 5.44 -30.61 8.34
CA THR A 143 6.58 -30.82 9.24
C THR A 143 7.20 -32.20 9.06
N MET A 144 6.39 -33.25 8.87
CA MET A 144 6.88 -34.58 8.53
C MET A 144 7.63 -34.62 7.20
N ALA A 145 7.10 -33.96 6.16
CA ALA A 145 7.77 -33.85 4.87
C ALA A 145 9.12 -33.10 4.96
N LEU A 146 9.30 -32.24 5.98
CA LEU A 146 10.56 -31.51 6.24
C LEU A 146 11.52 -32.23 7.16
N SER A 147 11.04 -33.27 7.85
CA SER A 147 11.82 -33.97 8.86
C SER A 147 12.87 -34.86 8.22
N GLU A 148 14.00 -35.05 8.90
CA GLU A 148 15.01 -36.02 8.48
C GLU A 148 14.38 -37.43 8.48
N PRO A 149 14.70 -38.26 7.47
CA PRO A 149 14.17 -39.61 7.38
C PRO A 149 14.61 -40.46 8.58
N ASP A 150 13.69 -41.27 9.12
CA ASP A 150 13.97 -42.18 10.24
C ASP A 150 13.95 -43.66 9.80
N LYS A 151 14.11 -44.57 10.76
CA LYS A 151 14.17 -46.02 10.51
C LYS A 151 12.85 -46.60 10.01
N ASP A 152 11.72 -45.99 10.34
CA ASP A 152 10.38 -46.43 9.96
C ASP A 152 9.97 -45.79 8.61
N HIS A 153 10.49 -44.59 8.29
CA HIS A 153 10.20 -43.86 7.04
C HIS A 153 11.47 -43.21 6.42
N PRO A 154 12.31 -43.97 5.70
CA PRO A 154 13.60 -43.49 5.19
C PRO A 154 13.51 -42.49 4.02
N ASP A 155 12.33 -42.24 3.46
CA ASP A 155 12.07 -41.19 2.46
C ASP A 155 10.58 -40.78 2.51
N TRP A 156 10.24 -39.90 3.46
CA TRP A 156 8.87 -39.41 3.69
C TRP A 156 8.19 -38.90 2.41
N GLY A 157 8.92 -38.15 1.58
CA GLY A 157 8.41 -37.60 0.34
C GLY A 157 8.07 -38.69 -0.67
N LYS A 158 8.96 -39.67 -0.89
CA LYS A 158 8.64 -40.80 -1.77
C LYS A 158 7.52 -41.66 -1.22
N TRP A 159 7.48 -41.91 0.08
CA TRP A 159 6.42 -42.70 0.69
C TRP A 159 5.05 -42.02 0.52
N LEU A 160 4.91 -40.73 0.89
CA LEU A 160 3.66 -39.98 0.77
C LEU A 160 3.14 -39.91 -0.66
N TRP A 161 4.03 -39.80 -1.67
CA TRP A 161 3.63 -39.63 -3.07
C TRP A 161 3.59 -40.92 -3.89
N ASN A 162 4.23 -42.00 -3.44
CA ASN A 162 4.30 -43.26 -4.20
C ASN A 162 3.48 -44.40 -3.59
N ASP A 163 3.15 -44.35 -2.30
CA ASP A 163 2.34 -45.41 -1.66
C ASP A 163 0.87 -45.30 -2.12
N VAL A 164 0.29 -46.40 -2.60
CA VAL A 164 -1.09 -46.46 -3.08
C VAL A 164 -2.09 -46.41 -1.91
N SER A 165 -1.72 -46.91 -0.73
CA SER A 165 -2.59 -46.87 0.45
C SER A 165 -2.99 -45.43 0.82
N LEU A 166 -2.08 -44.47 0.56
CA LEU A 166 -2.25 -43.06 0.87
C LEU A 166 -3.01 -42.26 -0.22
N GLU A 167 -3.57 -42.91 -1.24
CA GLU A 167 -4.31 -42.21 -2.30
C GLU A 167 -5.49 -41.39 -1.75
N GLY A 168 -6.24 -41.95 -0.79
CA GLY A 168 -7.34 -41.24 -0.12
C GLY A 168 -6.86 -40.04 0.69
N LEU A 169 -5.73 -40.16 1.39
CA LEU A 169 -5.09 -39.07 2.12
C LEU A 169 -4.70 -37.93 1.18
N ARG A 170 -4.02 -38.24 0.07
CA ARG A 170 -3.61 -37.25 -0.94
C ARG A 170 -4.82 -36.53 -1.54
N ALA A 171 -5.88 -37.27 -1.89
CA ALA A 171 -7.11 -36.69 -2.43
C ALA A 171 -7.80 -35.75 -1.43
N ALA A 172 -7.89 -36.14 -0.15
CA ALA A 172 -8.48 -35.27 0.87
C ALA A 172 -7.65 -34.03 1.15
N LEU A 173 -6.32 -34.18 1.23
CA LEU A 173 -5.40 -33.06 1.36
C LEU A 173 -5.55 -32.09 0.19
N ASP A 174 -5.59 -32.59 -1.05
CA ASP A 174 -5.75 -31.76 -2.23
C ASP A 174 -7.08 -31.00 -2.21
N VAL A 175 -8.21 -31.70 -2.04
CA VAL A 175 -9.56 -31.11 -2.01
C VAL A 175 -9.71 -30.04 -0.92
N GLN A 176 -9.22 -30.32 0.30
CA GLN A 176 -9.35 -29.37 1.41
C GLN A 176 -8.43 -28.15 1.28
N THR A 177 -7.34 -28.27 0.54
CA THR A 177 -6.39 -27.17 0.34
C THR A 177 -6.58 -26.40 -0.96
N VAL A 178 -7.41 -26.85 -1.90
CA VAL A 178 -7.76 -26.07 -3.12
C VAL A 178 -8.20 -24.64 -2.79
N PRO A 179 -9.21 -24.40 -1.93
CA PRO A 179 -9.68 -23.02 -1.67
C PRO A 179 -8.58 -22.15 -1.04
N LEU A 180 -7.78 -22.75 -0.15
CA LEU A 180 -6.66 -22.07 0.51
C LEU A 180 -5.60 -21.61 -0.50
N ARG A 181 -5.23 -22.49 -1.45
CA ARG A 181 -4.25 -22.17 -2.50
C ARG A 181 -4.74 -21.07 -3.43
N LEU A 182 -6.03 -21.09 -3.80
CA LEU A 182 -6.64 -20.04 -4.62
C LEU A 182 -6.65 -18.68 -3.91
N GLU A 183 -6.93 -18.64 -2.60
CA GLU A 183 -6.87 -17.38 -1.84
C GLU A 183 -5.43 -16.88 -1.70
N PHE A 184 -4.42 -17.75 -1.60
CA PHE A 184 -3.01 -17.35 -1.69
C PHE A 184 -2.62 -16.80 -3.07
N GLU A 185 -3.17 -17.32 -4.16
CA GLU A 185 -3.01 -16.73 -5.49
C GLU A 185 -3.64 -15.34 -5.56
N ALA A 186 -4.87 -15.19 -5.08
CA ALA A 186 -5.56 -13.90 -5.03
C ALA A 186 -4.75 -12.88 -4.22
N LEU A 187 -4.22 -13.29 -3.05
CA LEU A 187 -3.37 -12.44 -2.22
C LEU A 187 -2.07 -12.05 -2.95
N SER A 188 -1.40 -13.01 -3.60
CA SER A 188 -0.18 -12.76 -4.37
C SER A 188 -0.42 -11.76 -5.50
N PHE A 189 -1.51 -11.95 -6.26
CA PHE A 189 -1.92 -11.05 -7.33
C PHE A 189 -2.14 -9.62 -6.82
N MET A 190 -2.86 -9.47 -5.70
CA MET A 190 -3.13 -8.16 -5.12
C MET A 190 -1.88 -7.49 -4.58
N LEU A 191 -0.98 -8.23 -3.93
CA LEU A 191 0.26 -7.68 -3.40
C LEU A 191 1.22 -7.24 -4.51
N LEU A 192 1.30 -7.98 -5.62
CA LEU A 192 2.07 -7.57 -6.81
C LEU A 192 1.49 -6.30 -7.46
N ARG A 193 0.15 -6.18 -7.52
CA ARG A 193 -0.51 -4.96 -7.99
C ARG A 193 -0.26 -3.77 -7.07
N TYR A 194 -0.31 -4.02 -5.76
CA TYR A 194 -0.03 -3.01 -4.75
C TYR A 194 1.41 -2.50 -4.85
N GLU A 195 2.38 -3.40 -5.03
CA GLU A 195 3.79 -3.05 -5.30
C GLU A 195 3.92 -2.20 -6.59
N ALA A 196 3.28 -2.63 -7.68
CA ALA A 196 3.30 -1.90 -8.95
C ALA A 196 2.67 -0.49 -8.84
N SER A 197 1.75 -0.29 -7.89
CA SER A 197 1.15 1.01 -7.56
C SER A 197 1.94 1.82 -6.53
N SER A 198 3.22 1.51 -6.29
CA SER A 198 4.07 2.18 -5.28
C SER A 198 3.56 2.00 -3.85
N GLY A 199 2.92 0.88 -3.57
CA GLY A 199 2.51 0.47 -2.23
C GLY A 199 3.69 0.29 -1.27
N SER A 200 3.39 0.24 0.03
CA SER A 200 4.38 0.09 1.08
C SER A 200 5.05 -1.30 1.06
N ASN A 201 6.38 -1.29 0.97
CA ASN A 201 7.20 -2.49 1.12
C ASN A 201 7.02 -3.18 2.47
N ASP A 202 6.70 -2.43 3.54
CA ASP A 202 6.49 -2.99 4.88
C ASP A 202 5.25 -3.88 4.92
N VAL A 203 4.19 -3.50 4.19
CA VAL A 203 2.96 -4.30 4.08
C VAL A 203 3.24 -5.61 3.35
N MET A 204 4.01 -5.56 2.27
CA MET A 204 4.41 -6.77 1.55
C MET A 204 5.29 -7.69 2.42
N ALA A 205 6.26 -7.13 3.12
CA ALA A 205 7.11 -7.86 4.05
C ALA A 205 6.30 -8.52 5.18
N PHE A 206 5.31 -7.82 5.72
CA PHE A 206 4.40 -8.36 6.72
C PHE A 206 3.68 -9.62 6.22
N TYR A 207 3.08 -9.59 5.03
CA TYR A 207 2.37 -10.76 4.49
C TYR A 207 3.30 -11.93 4.17
N ARG A 208 4.51 -11.65 3.67
CA ARG A 208 5.55 -12.68 3.46
C ARG A 208 5.90 -13.37 4.77
N TYR A 209 6.09 -12.61 5.84
CA TYR A 209 6.42 -13.14 7.15
C TYR A 209 5.24 -13.89 7.79
N ARG A 210 4.03 -13.31 7.76
CA ARG A 210 2.82 -13.87 8.37
C ARG A 210 2.52 -15.28 7.88
N TYR A 211 2.62 -15.51 6.57
CA TYR A 211 2.24 -16.78 5.95
C TYR A 211 3.43 -17.70 5.62
N ALA A 212 4.65 -17.32 6.04
CA ALA A 212 5.87 -18.06 5.74
C ALA A 212 5.77 -19.56 6.09
N ALA A 213 5.37 -19.89 7.31
CA ALA A 213 5.29 -21.28 7.77
C ALA A 213 4.27 -22.10 6.95
N VAL A 214 3.07 -21.56 6.75
CA VAL A 214 1.99 -22.22 6.01
C VAL A 214 2.40 -22.48 4.56
N LEU A 215 2.98 -21.48 3.90
CA LEU A 215 3.42 -21.61 2.51
C LEU A 215 4.60 -22.58 2.38
N THR A 216 5.49 -22.63 3.37
CA THR A 216 6.58 -23.61 3.41
C THR A 216 6.04 -25.04 3.51
N TRP A 217 5.05 -25.29 4.38
CA TRP A 217 4.42 -26.61 4.48
C TRP A 217 3.65 -27.00 3.21
N LEU A 218 2.94 -26.06 2.60
CA LEU A 218 2.25 -26.32 1.32
C LEU A 218 3.23 -26.65 0.18
N ASP A 219 4.37 -25.97 0.14
CA ASP A 219 5.44 -26.22 -0.84
C ASP A 219 6.10 -27.60 -0.62
N ALA A 220 6.38 -27.94 0.63
CA ALA A 220 6.90 -29.25 1.04
C ALA A 220 6.00 -30.40 0.60
N LEU A 221 4.69 -30.19 0.70
CA LEU A 221 3.66 -31.11 0.26
C LEU A 221 3.42 -31.03 -1.26
N LYS A 222 4.25 -30.33 -2.03
CA LYS A 222 4.11 -30.17 -3.49
C LYS A 222 2.74 -29.64 -3.92
N LEU A 223 2.01 -28.96 -3.04
CA LEU A 223 0.67 -28.45 -3.32
C LEU A 223 0.71 -27.12 -4.06
N LEU A 224 1.88 -26.45 -4.10
CA LEU A 224 2.09 -25.15 -4.77
C LEU A 224 2.76 -25.25 -6.14
N THR A 225 3.00 -26.45 -6.69
CA THR A 225 3.77 -26.62 -7.93
C THR A 225 3.13 -25.98 -9.15
N THR A 226 1.80 -25.88 -9.18
CA THR A 226 1.03 -25.24 -10.27
C THR A 226 0.82 -23.74 -10.06
N HIS A 227 1.13 -23.22 -8.87
CA HIS A 227 0.79 -21.86 -8.43
C HIS A 227 1.99 -20.90 -8.58
N LYS A 228 2.39 -20.63 -9.83
CA LYS A 228 3.61 -19.86 -10.15
C LYS A 228 3.67 -18.48 -9.47
N GLN A 229 2.57 -17.75 -9.42
CA GLN A 229 2.54 -16.42 -8.80
C GLN A 229 2.82 -16.47 -7.30
N VAL A 230 2.31 -17.49 -6.60
CA VAL A 230 2.59 -17.71 -5.17
C VAL A 230 4.07 -18.00 -4.97
N GLN A 231 4.66 -18.82 -5.84
CA GLN A 231 6.08 -19.15 -5.80
C GLN A 231 6.98 -17.93 -6.07
N GLU A 232 6.64 -17.12 -7.08
CA GLU A 232 7.39 -15.92 -7.45
C GLU A 232 7.31 -14.84 -6.39
N PHE A 233 6.10 -14.56 -5.88
CA PHE A 233 5.91 -13.58 -4.83
C PHE A 233 6.48 -14.11 -3.52
N PHE A 234 5.91 -15.14 -2.90
CA PHE A 234 6.27 -15.53 -1.53
C PHE A 234 7.61 -16.26 -1.39
N GLN A 235 8.11 -16.90 -2.44
CA GLN A 235 9.38 -17.64 -2.43
C GLN A 235 9.51 -18.64 -1.27
N PRO A 236 8.54 -19.56 -1.07
CA PRO A 236 8.53 -20.50 0.04
C PRO A 236 9.81 -21.37 0.12
N TYR A 237 10.40 -21.72 -1.03
CA TYR A 237 11.67 -22.46 -1.08
C TYR A 237 12.84 -21.75 -0.36
N ARG A 238 12.89 -20.41 -0.34
CA ARG A 238 13.96 -19.66 0.36
C ARG A 238 13.75 -19.65 1.87
N LEU A 239 12.50 -19.68 2.32
CA LEU A 239 12.18 -19.77 3.75
C LEU A 239 12.65 -21.11 4.32
N HIS A 240 12.59 -22.16 3.51
CA HIS A 240 13.13 -23.47 3.78
C HIS A 240 14.63 -23.48 4.13
N GLU A 241 15.45 -22.74 3.38
CA GLU A 241 16.90 -22.59 3.61
C GLU A 241 17.20 -21.85 4.92
N THR A 242 16.33 -20.91 5.32
CA THR A 242 16.49 -20.18 6.59
C THR A 242 16.09 -21.01 7.81
N MET A 243 15.20 -21.99 7.66
CA MET A 243 14.74 -22.88 8.75
C MET A 243 15.59 -24.14 8.90
N ASN A 244 16.41 -24.50 7.89
CA ASN A 244 17.39 -25.58 7.99
C ASN A 244 18.83 -25.01 7.98
N PRO A 245 19.39 -24.61 9.14
CA PRO A 245 20.70 -23.97 9.22
C PRO A 245 21.89 -24.88 8.85
N LYS A 246 21.65 -26.16 8.53
CA LYS A 246 22.70 -27.13 8.16
C LYS A 246 22.98 -27.20 6.65
N GLY A 247 22.43 -26.28 5.84
CA GLY A 247 22.75 -26.11 4.42
C GLY A 247 24.07 -25.37 4.13
N ARG A 248 25.05 -25.44 5.04
CA ARG A 248 26.45 -25.01 4.82
C ARG A 248 27.41 -26.06 5.36
#